data_AF-E4YAY7-F1
#
_entry.id   AF-E4YAY7-F1
#
_cell.length_a   1.000
_cell.length_b   1.000
_cell.length_c   1.000
_cell.angle_alpha   90.00
_cell.angle_beta   90.00
_cell.angle_gamma   90.00
#
_symmetry.space_group_name_H-M   'P 1'
#
loop_
_entity.id
_entity.type
_entity.pdbx_description
1 polymer ?
#
loop_
_entity_poly.entity_id
_entity_poly.type
_entity_poly.pdbx_seq_one_letter_code
_entity_poly.pdbx_strand_id
1 'polypeptide(L)'
;MPIFNVGIKKENLKKICMVGRMLNNAIARFDTAEKADEIEKYFNDNPIETARRAVSQALETVRLKAKWLERDGDDIRQFLSQYKQ
;
A
#
# COMPACT_ATOMS: atom_id res chain seq x y z
N MET A 1 -34.22 -10.55 8.68
CA MET A 1 -33.46 -11.17 7.57
C MET A 1 -31.98 -10.79 7.74
N PRO A 2 -31.05 -11.74 7.95
CA PRO A 2 -29.63 -11.38 8.00
C PRO A 2 -29.07 -11.35 6.58
N ILE A 3 -28.60 -10.18 6.15
CA ILE A 3 -28.19 -9.87 4.76
C ILE A 3 -26.73 -10.21 4.44
N PHE A 4 -25.99 -10.87 5.33
CA PHE A 4 -24.58 -11.21 5.07
C PHE A 4 -24.24 -12.61 5.57
N ASN A 5 -24.73 -13.62 4.85
CA ASN A 5 -24.09 -14.93 4.85
C ASN A 5 -23.06 -14.99 3.71
N VAL A 6 -21.94 -14.27 3.84
CA VAL A 6 -20.79 -14.56 2.99
C VAL A 6 -20.17 -15.82 3.58
N GLY A 7 -20.29 -16.95 2.88
CA GLY A 7 -19.84 -18.28 3.30
C GLY A 7 -18.32 -18.46 3.45
N ILE A 8 -17.62 -17.44 3.95
CA ILE A 8 -16.18 -17.51 4.24
C ILE A 8 -16.02 -18.15 5.61
N LYS A 9 -15.55 -19.41 5.60
CA LYS A 9 -15.16 -20.13 6.82
C LYS A 9 -14.11 -19.30 7.58
N LYS A 10 -14.24 -19.16 8.91
CA LYS A 10 -13.29 -18.43 9.80
C LYS A 10 -11.82 -18.80 9.55
N GLU A 11 -11.55 -20.05 9.18
CA GLU A 11 -10.25 -20.58 8.78
C GLU A 11 -9.63 -19.83 7.59
N ASN A 12 -10.45 -19.52 6.58
CA ASN A 12 -10.03 -18.79 5.38
C ASN A 12 -9.80 -17.31 5.68
N LEU A 13 -10.53 -16.74 6.64
CA LEU A 13 -10.37 -15.34 7.06
C LEU A 13 -8.95 -15.08 7.61
N LYS A 14 -8.42 -15.99 8.45
CA LYS A 14 -7.06 -15.88 9.02
C LYS A 14 -5.97 -15.94 7.94
N LYS A 15 -6.12 -16.84 6.95
CA LYS A 15 -5.16 -17.00 5.84
C LYS A 15 -5.20 -15.82 4.86
N ILE A 16 -6.39 -15.34 4.50
CA ILE A 16 -6.60 -14.16 3.64
C ILE A 16 -5.97 -12.90 4.27
N CYS A 17 -6.15 -12.74 5.58
CA CYS A 17 -5.64 -11.61 6.34
C CYS A 17 -4.10 -11.52 6.38
N MET A 18 -3.39 -12.65 6.47
CA MET A 18 -1.94 -12.63 6.66
C MET A 18 -1.19 -12.24 5.37
N VAL A 19 -1.53 -12.85 4.24
CA VAL A 19 -0.89 -12.56 2.94
C VAL A 19 -1.15 -11.10 2.52
N GLY A 20 -2.39 -10.63 2.67
CA GLY A 20 -2.71 -9.23 2.38
C GLY A 20 -1.90 -8.25 3.23
N ARG A 21 -1.72 -8.51 4.53
CA ARG A 21 -0.91 -7.67 5.42
C ARG A 21 0.58 -7.69 5.07
N MET A 22 1.12 -8.86 4.71
CA MET A 22 2.53 -8.97 4.30
C MET A 22 2.78 -8.17 3.02
N LEU A 23 1.92 -8.31 2.02
CA LEU A 23 2.00 -7.55 0.78
C LEU A 23 1.83 -6.06 1.02
N ASN A 24 0.87 -5.67 1.85
CA ASN A 24 0.65 -4.26 2.19
C ASN A 24 1.89 -3.64 2.83
N ASN A 25 2.47 -4.29 3.84
CA ASN A 25 3.70 -3.81 4.48
C ASN A 25 4.90 -3.80 3.53
N ALA A 26 5.00 -4.75 2.60
CA ALA A 26 6.09 -4.76 1.63
C ALA A 26 5.97 -3.59 0.64
N ILE A 27 4.78 -3.35 0.10
CA ILE A 27 4.51 -2.31 -0.90
C ILE A 27 4.52 -0.91 -0.26
N ALA A 28 3.89 -0.74 0.89
CA ALA A 28 3.74 0.57 1.55
C ALA A 28 5.06 1.18 2.05
N ARG A 29 6.19 0.46 1.95
CA ARG A 29 7.53 0.98 2.27
C ARG A 29 8.09 1.88 1.18
N PHE A 30 7.57 1.80 -0.04
CA PHE A 30 7.98 2.68 -1.12
C PHE A 30 7.36 4.08 -0.96
N ASP A 31 8.01 5.04 -1.57
CA ASP A 31 7.69 6.47 -1.47
C ASP A 31 7.78 7.19 -2.83
N THR A 32 7.91 6.45 -3.93
CA THR A 32 7.96 6.97 -5.30
C THR A 32 6.75 6.52 -6.11
N ALA A 33 6.25 7.39 -6.99
CA ALA A 33 5.09 7.11 -7.83
C ALA A 33 5.41 6.02 -8.87
N GLU A 34 6.62 6.04 -9.43
CA GLU A 34 7.08 5.08 -10.44
C GLU A 34 7.04 3.65 -9.91
N LYS A 35 7.38 3.47 -8.62
CA LYS A 35 7.35 2.15 -7.99
C LYS A 35 5.92 1.67 -7.75
N ALA A 36 4.99 2.57 -7.46
CA ALA A 36 3.58 2.22 -7.39
C ALA A 36 3.06 1.71 -8.75
N ASP A 37 3.45 2.36 -9.84
CA ASP A 37 3.00 1.98 -11.19
C ASP A 37 3.59 0.64 -11.66
N GLU A 38 4.87 0.37 -11.35
CA GLU A 38 5.50 -0.94 -11.60
C GLU A 38 4.76 -2.07 -10.86
N ILE A 39 4.43 -1.85 -9.59
CA ILE A 39 3.74 -2.82 -8.75
C ILE A 39 2.29 -3.02 -9.22
N GLU A 40 1.58 -1.94 -9.57
CA GLU A 40 0.24 -2.01 -10.12
C GLU A 40 0.19 -2.84 -11.40
N LYS A 41 1.14 -2.60 -12.32
CA LYS A 41 1.28 -3.40 -13.54
C LYS A 41 1.51 -4.88 -13.22
N TYR A 42 2.42 -5.19 -12.31
CA TYR A 42 2.70 -6.58 -11.93
C TYR A 42 1.46 -7.32 -11.41
N PHE A 43 0.66 -6.68 -10.56
CA PHE A 43 -0.55 -7.29 -9.99
C PHE A 43 -1.76 -7.27 -10.95
N ASN A 44 -1.75 -6.43 -11.97
CA ASN A 44 -2.70 -6.52 -13.09
C ASN A 44 -2.40 -7.75 -13.96
N ASP A 45 -1.12 -8.02 -14.24
CA ASP A 45 -0.68 -9.18 -15.01
C ASP A 45 -0.79 -10.49 -14.19
N ASN A 46 -0.67 -10.42 -12.85
CA ASN A 46 -0.72 -11.55 -11.92
C ASN A 46 -1.71 -11.30 -10.77
N PRO A 47 -3.02 -11.41 -11.02
CA PRO A 47 -4.03 -11.08 -10.02
C PRO A 47 -4.04 -12.08 -8.86
N ILE A 48 -3.96 -11.56 -7.63
CA ILE A 48 -4.17 -12.32 -6.39
C ILE A 48 -5.47 -11.84 -5.75
N GLU A 49 -6.59 -12.51 -6.04
CA GLU A 49 -7.93 -12.07 -5.61
C GLU A 49 -8.06 -11.81 -4.11
N THR A 50 -7.41 -12.63 -3.29
CA THR A 50 -7.45 -12.51 -1.83
C THR A 50 -6.68 -11.31 -1.30
N ALA A 51 -5.73 -10.78 -2.06
CA ALA A 51 -4.88 -9.65 -1.69
C ALA A 51 -5.19 -8.36 -2.47
N ARG A 52 -6.08 -8.41 -3.47
CA ARG A 52 -6.45 -7.29 -4.35
C ARG A 52 -6.69 -5.99 -3.58
N ARG A 53 -7.51 -6.05 -2.51
CA ARG A 53 -7.79 -4.88 -1.66
C ARG A 53 -6.54 -4.37 -0.94
N ALA A 54 -5.73 -5.27 -0.37
CA ALA A 54 -4.56 -4.90 0.40
C ALA A 54 -3.46 -4.28 -0.49
N VAL A 55 -3.31 -4.78 -1.72
CA VAL A 55 -2.45 -4.21 -2.76
C VAL A 55 -2.92 -2.82 -3.14
N SER A 56 -4.22 -2.65 -3.45
CA SER A 56 -4.81 -1.34 -3.79
C SER A 56 -4.58 -0.30 -2.69
N GLN A 57 -4.81 -0.66 -1.44
CA GLN A 57 -4.57 0.24 -0.29
C GLN A 57 -3.09 0.59 -0.12
N ALA A 58 -2.19 -0.36 -0.38
CA ALA A 58 -0.75 -0.11 -0.30
C ALA A 58 -0.27 0.83 -1.40
N LEU A 59 -0.76 0.64 -2.63
CA LEU A 59 -0.47 1.52 -3.78
C LEU A 59 -0.94 2.95 -3.53
N GLU A 60 -2.15 3.12 -2.98
CA GLU A 60 -2.67 4.43 -2.56
C GLU A 60 -1.77 5.09 -1.51
N THR A 61 -1.28 4.31 -0.54
CA THR A 61 -0.34 4.80 0.49
C THR A 61 0.97 5.28 -0.12
N VAL A 62 1.54 4.53 -1.07
CA VAL A 62 2.78 4.91 -1.75
C VAL A 62 2.60 6.20 -2.54
N ARG A 63 1.51 6.30 -3.32
CA ARG A 63 1.19 7.51 -4.11
C ARG A 63 0.97 8.73 -3.21
N LEU A 64 0.32 8.55 -2.05
CA LEU A 64 0.15 9.62 -1.07
C LEU A 64 1.48 10.09 -0.49
N LYS A 65 2.39 9.17 -0.15
CA LYS A 65 3.74 9.50 0.34
C LYS A 65 4.56 10.24 -0.71
N ALA A 66 4.54 9.78 -1.95
CA ALA A 66 5.22 10.42 -3.06
C ALA A 66 4.76 11.88 -3.22
N LYS A 67 3.44 12.10 -3.23
CA LYS A 67 2.86 13.45 -3.31
C LYS A 67 3.21 14.32 -2.10
N TRP A 68 3.27 13.74 -0.91
CA TRP A 68 3.64 14.48 0.31
C TRP A 68 5.11 14.90 0.27
N LEU A 69 6.01 14.01 -0.18
CA LEU A 69 7.43 14.31 -0.38
C LEU A 69 7.67 15.32 -1.51
N GLU A 70 6.88 15.28 -2.58
CA GLU A 70 6.95 16.27 -3.66
C GLU A 70 6.53 17.65 -3.16
N ARG A 71 5.46 17.73 -2.36
CA ARG A 71 4.94 18.99 -1.83
C ARG A 71 5.83 19.61 -0.76
N ASP A 72 6.19 18.83 0.25
CA ASP A 72 6.82 19.36 1.49
C ASP A 72 8.32 19.01 1.57
N GLY A 73 8.82 18.16 0.68
CA GLY A 73 10.17 17.61 0.80
C GLY A 73 11.26 18.67 0.71
N ASP A 74 11.10 19.70 -0.13
CA ASP A 74 12.07 20.79 -0.25
C ASP A 74 12.08 21.69 0.99
N ASP A 75 10.92 22.03 1.52
CA ASP A 75 10.79 22.81 2.75
C ASP A 75 11.41 22.08 3.95
N ILE A 76 11.16 20.76 4.05
CA ILE A 76 11.76 19.91 5.08
C ILE A 76 13.28 19.85 4.90
N ARG A 77 13.79 19.68 3.68
CA ARG A 77 15.23 19.67 3.38
C ARG A 77 15.87 21.00 3.77
N GLN A 78 15.23 22.12 3.42
CA GLN A 78 15.71 23.46 3.75
C GLN A 78 15.74 23.67 5.26
N PHE A 79 14.65 23.36 5.97
CA PHE A 79 14.56 23.44 7.41
C PHE A 79 15.67 22.60 8.08
N LEU A 80 15.81 21.32 7.72
CA LEU A 80 16.83 20.45 8.32
C LEU A 80 18.26 20.90 8.02
N SER A 81 18.51 21.53 6.87
CA SER A 81 19.83 22.05 6.52
C SER A 81 20.29 23.18 7.45
N GLN A 82 19.35 23.94 8.04
CA GLN A 82 19.63 25.02 8.98
C GLN A 82 20.05 24.52 10.38
N TYR A 83 19.71 23.28 10.72
CA TYR A 83 20.01 22.66 12.03
C TYR A 83 21.07 21.57 11.95
N LYS A 84 21.70 21.37 10.79
CA LYS A 84 22.87 20.51 10.64
C LYS A 84 24.04 21.15 11.40
N GLN A 85 24.36 20.60 12.58
CA GLN A 85 25.62 20.89 13.29
C GLN A 85 26.81 20.28 12.54
#